data_AF-A0A329M310-F1
#
_entry.id   AF-A0A329M310-F1
#
_cell.length_a   1.000
_cell.length_b   1.000
_cell.length_c   1.000
_cell.angle_alpha   90.00
_cell.angle_beta   90.00
_cell.angle_gamma   90.00
#
_symmetry.space_group_name_H-M   'P 1'
#
loop_
_entity.id
_entity.type
_entity.pdbx_description
1 polymer ?
#
loop_
_entity_poly.entity_id
_entity_poly.type
_entity_poly.pdbx_seq_one_letter_code
_entity_poly.pdbx_strand_id
1 'polypeptide(L)'
;MPLAGTDSPPFCLAIRKNIFAFRKTVSRFASLPWMQAVYRATNTYRGGISIMKKRNRMAAMLLTSALMLGSAVPVWAEEAHTGAAEATATAANVKTDVQIVTELGVLQGDGSGVTDSYLAKPTTRLQAAILFLRLNGLEAAALAYKGTDNFGDAGAVNESNQAILAYLKANPQLGWTGTGDNKFEPAGPIMDQQYYKVLLESLGQKQDTDFKYDETIAFAKNQGLSQIAGAGALRNRHIAAATAEALKLNVKGGGKTLIDTLVEQKVVDAGKASAAGYASIRLAHDMTLGPYLTDQAGMTLYYFTKDSENTSACADQCAVNWPVYYAENIQIPSELNAADFQTIVRADGKKQTTYRGMPLYYFFKDAKAGDVNGQGVNNVWYVVYHAAVSVTEKDGLGKILVDSNGKTLYMFTKDSKDTSVCKDACETNWPIFYTEHAADATDLKAADFGTIVRYDGTKQTTYKGMPLYYFFKDTKAGDANGQGVNNVWFVIDPTAGKEPAPQQTAKTYAVEMANFAFSQEILTVEAGSTITFTNKDSGAEHNAVSDMLDADGKPVFATKLLAAGESASITLDKPGEYTYYCEPHKGFMKATIIVK
;
A
#
# COMPACT_ATOMS: atom_id res chain seq x y z
N MET A 1 6.12 33.75 67.58
CA MET A 1 6.14 35.23 67.46
C MET A 1 7.59 35.65 67.19
N PRO A 2 7.88 36.65 66.33
CA PRO A 2 7.09 37.21 65.21
C PRO A 2 7.81 37.07 63.83
N LEU A 3 7.04 37.22 62.74
CA LEU A 3 7.18 38.12 61.55
C LEU A 3 8.60 38.43 60.98
N ALA A 4 8.83 38.62 59.66
CA ALA A 4 7.92 38.97 58.56
C ALA A 4 8.35 38.39 57.17
N GLY A 5 7.53 38.66 56.14
CA GLY A 5 7.63 38.23 54.72
C GLY A 5 8.82 38.79 53.90
N THR A 6 8.87 38.68 52.57
CA THR A 6 7.82 38.57 51.52
C THR A 6 8.40 37.84 50.28
N ASP A 7 7.69 37.40 49.22
CA ASP A 7 6.26 37.37 48.89
C ASP A 7 5.91 36.18 47.95
N SER A 8 4.64 35.98 47.58
CA SER A 8 4.17 35.12 46.47
C SER A 8 2.65 35.23 46.23
N PRO A 9 2.21 35.67 45.03
CA PRO A 9 0.85 35.39 44.54
C PRO A 9 0.84 34.99 43.02
N PRO A 10 -0.29 34.61 42.39
CA PRO A 10 -0.60 33.19 42.24
C PRO A 10 -1.00 32.75 40.82
N PHE A 11 -0.45 31.64 40.31
CA PHE A 11 -0.84 31.07 39.01
C PHE A 11 -2.13 30.23 39.08
N CYS A 12 -3.22 30.83 39.56
CA CYS A 12 -4.55 30.19 39.61
C CYS A 12 -5.69 31.15 39.21
N LEU A 13 -5.51 31.92 38.13
CA LEU A 13 -6.56 32.78 37.57
C LEU A 13 -6.53 32.99 36.04
N ALA A 14 -6.13 31.96 35.27
CA ALA A 14 -6.07 32.04 33.80
C ALA A 14 -7.03 31.10 33.04
N ILE A 15 -7.70 30.15 33.69
CA ILE A 15 -8.59 29.14 33.04
C ILE A 15 -10.08 29.41 33.34
N ARG A 16 -10.46 30.67 33.63
CA ARG A 16 -11.88 31.08 33.83
C ARG A 16 -12.33 32.32 33.04
N LYS A 17 -11.51 32.88 32.14
CA LYS A 17 -11.90 34.08 31.34
C LYS A 17 -12.25 33.82 29.86
N ASN A 18 -11.81 32.73 29.23
CA ASN A 18 -12.14 32.48 27.80
C ASN A 18 -13.46 31.74 27.54
N ILE A 19 -14.08 31.11 28.54
CA ILE A 19 -15.38 30.41 28.37
C ILE A 19 -16.57 31.39 28.36
N PHE A 20 -16.41 32.62 28.87
CA PHE A 20 -17.49 33.61 28.94
C PHE A 20 -17.55 34.57 27.73
N ALA A 21 -16.51 34.62 26.89
CA ALA A 21 -16.48 35.45 25.68
C ALA A 21 -17.21 34.79 24.50
N PHE A 22 -17.07 33.47 24.32
CA PHE A 22 -17.62 32.76 23.16
C PHE A 22 -19.16 32.63 23.18
N ARG A 23 -19.79 32.74 24.36
CA ARG A 23 -21.25 32.66 24.53
C ARG A 23 -22.02 33.95 24.18
N LYS A 24 -21.34 35.05 23.80
CA LYS A 24 -22.00 36.32 23.48
C LYS A 24 -22.04 36.69 21.98
N THR A 25 -21.29 36.00 21.12
CA THR A 25 -21.28 36.28 19.66
C THR A 25 -22.37 35.52 18.90
N VAL A 26 -22.83 34.37 19.40
CA VAL A 26 -23.87 33.54 18.73
C VAL A 26 -25.29 34.14 18.84
N SER A 27 -25.50 35.12 19.72
CA SER A 27 -26.81 35.76 19.98
C SER A 27 -27.20 36.90 19.02
N ARG A 28 -26.51 37.09 17.88
CA ARG A 28 -26.76 38.21 16.94
C ARG A 28 -26.99 37.87 15.47
N PHE A 29 -27.15 36.59 15.10
CA PHE A 29 -27.47 36.17 13.73
C PHE A 29 -28.83 35.44 13.57
N ALA A 30 -29.77 35.67 14.49
CA ALA A 30 -31.11 35.07 14.48
C ALA A 30 -32.24 36.10 14.23
N SER A 31 -31.97 37.15 13.45
CA SER A 31 -32.92 38.25 13.19
C SER A 31 -32.82 38.83 11.78
N LEU A 32 -33.05 38.01 10.76
CA LEU A 32 -33.23 38.45 9.37
C LEU A 32 -34.60 37.96 8.82
N PRO A 33 -35.44 38.84 8.21
CA PRO A 33 -36.85 38.52 7.96
C PRO A 33 -37.15 37.40 6.95
N TRP A 34 -36.17 36.96 6.15
CA TRP A 34 -36.40 36.01 5.05
C TRP A 34 -36.55 34.55 5.50
N MET A 35 -36.06 34.17 6.69
CA MET A 35 -36.14 32.79 7.18
C MET A 35 -37.52 32.38 7.71
N GLN A 36 -38.43 33.31 8.02
CA GLN A 36 -39.80 32.93 8.46
C GLN A 36 -40.73 32.53 7.30
N ALA A 37 -40.39 32.84 6.05
CA ALA A 37 -41.22 32.48 4.89
C ALA A 37 -41.13 30.98 4.54
N VAL A 38 -39.95 30.38 4.69
CA VAL A 38 -39.71 28.97 4.29
C VAL A 38 -40.28 27.98 5.31
N TYR A 39 -40.28 28.34 6.61
CA TYR A 39 -40.76 27.45 7.68
C TYR A 39 -42.30 27.26 7.72
N ARG A 40 -43.07 28.03 6.93
CA ARG A 40 -44.53 27.86 6.80
C ARG A 40 -44.98 27.00 5.61
N ALA A 41 -44.06 26.53 4.76
CA ALA A 41 -44.40 25.84 3.51
C ALA A 41 -44.42 24.30 3.58
N THR A 42 -43.94 23.68 4.66
CA THR A 42 -43.70 22.22 4.73
C THR A 42 -44.57 21.46 5.76
N ASN A 43 -45.49 22.12 6.46
CA ASN A 43 -46.24 21.52 7.57
C ASN A 43 -47.75 21.31 7.30
N THR A 44 -48.10 20.99 6.05
CA THR A 44 -49.48 20.73 5.59
C THR A 44 -49.60 19.44 4.78
N TYR A 45 -48.94 18.35 5.20
CA TYR A 45 -49.25 16.99 4.72
C TYR A 45 -48.90 15.88 5.75
N ARG A 46 -49.46 15.96 6.97
CA ARG A 46 -49.54 14.83 7.91
C ARG A 46 -50.71 15.01 8.88
N GLY A 47 -51.88 14.50 8.48
CA GLY A 47 -53.12 14.68 9.24
C GLY A 47 -54.28 13.90 8.63
N GLY A 48 -54.21 12.57 8.63
CA GLY A 48 -55.28 11.71 8.14
C GLY A 48 -55.00 10.23 8.38
N ILE A 49 -56.06 9.49 8.70
CA ILE A 49 -56.12 8.02 8.85
C ILE A 49 -55.57 7.46 10.18
N SER A 50 -56.46 7.41 11.17
CA SER A 50 -56.61 6.24 12.04
C SER A 50 -58.05 6.21 12.57
N ILE A 51 -58.78 5.09 12.35
CA ILE A 51 -59.85 4.53 13.21
C ILE A 51 -60.53 3.33 12.49
N MET A 52 -60.77 2.25 13.24
CA MET A 52 -61.56 1.01 12.95
C MET A 52 -61.16 0.15 11.73
N LYS A 53 -60.50 -1.02 11.87
CA LYS A 53 -60.86 -2.33 12.51
C LYS A 53 -61.89 -3.21 11.76
N LYS A 54 -61.37 -4.37 11.31
CA LYS A 54 -61.99 -5.72 11.26
C LYS A 54 -63.35 -5.91 10.55
N ARG A 55 -63.34 -6.69 9.45
CA ARG A 55 -64.01 -8.02 9.28
C ARG A 55 -64.05 -8.45 7.81
N ASN A 56 -63.48 -9.61 7.47
CA ASN A 56 -64.27 -10.80 7.12
C ASN A 56 -63.39 -12.04 6.87
N ARG A 57 -63.98 -13.22 7.14
CA ARG A 57 -63.45 -14.56 6.85
C ARG A 57 -64.38 -15.21 5.81
N MET A 58 -63.81 -16.11 5.01
CA MET A 58 -64.43 -17.33 4.43
C MET A 58 -65.88 -17.27 3.90
N ALA A 59 -66.04 -17.57 2.61
CA ALA A 59 -67.12 -18.41 2.09
C ALA A 59 -66.64 -19.13 0.82
N ALA A 60 -67.18 -20.30 0.54
CA ALA A 60 -66.80 -21.15 -0.60
C ALA A 60 -68.05 -21.70 -1.31
N MET A 61 -67.82 -22.43 -2.42
CA MET A 61 -68.68 -23.45 -3.04
C MET A 61 -69.76 -23.08 -4.08
N LEU A 62 -69.48 -23.56 -5.31
CA LEU A 62 -70.26 -24.53 -6.12
C LEU A 62 -71.33 -24.10 -7.16
N LEU A 63 -71.55 -25.06 -8.07
CA LEU A 63 -72.46 -25.16 -9.24
C LEU A 63 -71.97 -24.42 -10.52
N THR A 64 -71.96 -25.01 -11.74
CA THR A 64 -72.46 -26.35 -12.17
C THR A 64 -71.74 -26.90 -13.43
N SER A 65 -71.86 -28.21 -13.64
CA SER A 65 -71.24 -29.02 -14.71
C SER A 65 -71.77 -28.82 -16.12
N ALA A 66 -70.91 -29.06 -17.12
CA ALA A 66 -71.29 -29.62 -18.42
C ALA A 66 -70.14 -30.48 -19.01
N LEU A 67 -70.44 -31.72 -19.42
CA LEU A 67 -69.49 -32.61 -20.12
C LEU A 67 -69.48 -32.32 -21.63
N MET A 68 -68.35 -32.53 -22.32
CA MET A 68 -68.13 -33.68 -23.21
C MET A 68 -66.84 -33.57 -24.05
N LEU A 69 -66.04 -34.65 -24.01
CA LEU A 69 -65.25 -35.26 -25.10
C LEU A 69 -64.32 -34.38 -26.00
N GLY A 70 -63.01 -34.70 -25.98
CA GLY A 70 -62.13 -34.42 -27.12
C GLY A 70 -60.62 -34.52 -26.86
N SER A 71 -59.97 -35.56 -27.41
CA SER A 71 -58.51 -35.73 -27.59
C SER A 71 -57.56 -35.55 -26.39
N ALA A 72 -56.90 -36.66 -26.01
CA ALA A 72 -55.71 -36.60 -25.17
C ALA A 72 -54.51 -36.07 -25.97
N VAL A 73 -53.86 -35.04 -25.45
CA VAL A 73 -52.51 -34.59 -25.85
C VAL A 73 -51.65 -34.73 -24.58
N PRO A 74 -50.42 -35.25 -24.64
CA PRO A 74 -49.56 -35.30 -23.46
C PRO A 74 -49.23 -33.87 -23.05
N VAL A 75 -49.84 -33.41 -21.95
CA VAL A 75 -49.38 -32.21 -21.24
C VAL A 75 -48.04 -32.58 -20.63
N TRP A 76 -46.98 -32.19 -21.31
CA TRP A 76 -45.69 -32.01 -20.65
C TRP A 76 -45.91 -30.87 -19.67
N ALA A 77 -45.72 -31.14 -18.38
CA ALA A 77 -45.69 -30.11 -17.38
C ALA A 77 -44.42 -29.29 -17.64
N GLU A 78 -44.57 -28.21 -18.40
CA GLU A 78 -43.55 -27.19 -18.49
C GLU A 78 -43.57 -26.47 -17.13
N GLU A 79 -42.82 -27.05 -16.19
CA GLU A 79 -42.42 -26.34 -14.98
C GLU A 79 -41.78 -25.05 -15.43
N ALA A 80 -42.49 -23.94 -15.19
CA ALA A 80 -41.93 -22.62 -15.33
C ALA A 80 -40.85 -22.47 -14.24
N HIS A 81 -39.69 -23.07 -14.49
CA HIS A 81 -38.44 -22.63 -13.91
C HIS A 81 -38.33 -21.15 -14.25
N THR A 82 -38.66 -20.32 -13.26
CA THR A 82 -38.23 -18.94 -13.21
C THR A 82 -36.72 -18.98 -13.24
N GLY A 83 -36.14 -18.94 -14.44
CA GLY A 83 -34.72 -18.75 -14.64
C GLY A 83 -34.37 -17.44 -13.97
N ALA A 84 -33.78 -17.53 -12.78
CA ALA A 84 -33.05 -16.41 -12.22
C ALA A 84 -32.00 -16.08 -13.28
N ALA A 85 -32.10 -14.88 -13.86
CA ALA A 85 -31.07 -14.41 -14.77
C ALA A 85 -29.75 -14.43 -13.99
N GLU A 86 -28.81 -15.30 -14.39
CA GLU A 86 -27.47 -15.30 -13.81
C GLU A 86 -26.91 -13.88 -13.95
N ALA A 87 -26.34 -13.36 -12.86
CA ALA A 87 -25.78 -12.01 -12.85
C ALA A 87 -24.52 -11.99 -13.74
N THR A 88 -24.70 -11.76 -15.03
CA THR A 88 -23.61 -11.74 -16.00
C THR A 88 -22.71 -10.53 -15.75
N ALA A 89 -21.56 -10.78 -15.13
CA ALA A 89 -20.50 -9.80 -15.04
C ALA A 89 -19.97 -9.46 -16.44
N THR A 90 -19.74 -8.18 -16.70
CA THR A 90 -19.13 -7.68 -17.94
C THR A 90 -17.86 -6.92 -17.59
N ALA A 91 -16.82 -7.00 -18.43
CA ALA A 91 -15.60 -6.22 -18.21
C ALA A 91 -15.93 -4.72 -18.12
N ALA A 92 -15.39 -4.03 -17.12
CA ALA A 92 -15.55 -2.59 -17.01
C ALA A 92 -14.70 -1.87 -18.08
N ASN A 93 -15.11 -0.68 -18.53
CA ASN A 93 -14.25 0.13 -19.39
C ASN A 93 -13.17 0.82 -18.54
N VAL A 94 -11.95 0.28 -18.57
CA VAL A 94 -10.85 0.71 -17.70
C VAL A 94 -9.63 1.13 -18.50
N LYS A 95 -9.01 2.25 -18.10
CA LYS A 95 -7.68 2.68 -18.57
C LYS A 95 -6.76 3.01 -17.42
N THR A 96 -5.49 2.66 -17.57
CA THR A 96 -4.43 3.10 -16.64
C THR A 96 -4.07 4.57 -16.88
N ASP A 97 -3.58 5.25 -15.84
CA ASP A 97 -2.95 6.58 -15.94
C ASP A 97 -1.91 6.63 -17.07
N VAL A 98 -1.13 5.56 -17.21
CA VAL A 98 -0.14 5.38 -18.27
C VAL A 98 -0.78 5.35 -19.66
N GLN A 99 -1.85 4.56 -19.86
CA GLN A 99 -2.54 4.50 -21.16
C GLN A 99 -3.10 5.86 -21.56
N ILE A 100 -3.71 6.60 -20.62
CA ILE A 100 -4.26 7.95 -20.88
C ILE A 100 -3.15 8.91 -21.34
N VAL A 101 -2.05 8.99 -20.60
CA VAL A 101 -0.93 9.90 -20.91
C VAL A 101 -0.18 9.47 -22.19
N THR A 102 -0.23 8.18 -22.53
CA THR A 102 0.30 7.63 -23.79
C THR A 102 -0.59 7.96 -24.99
N GLU A 103 -1.91 7.81 -24.87
CA GLU A 103 -2.88 8.15 -25.92
C GLU A 103 -2.84 9.63 -26.28
N LEU A 104 -2.69 10.50 -25.27
CA LEU A 104 -2.44 11.93 -25.43
C LEU A 104 -1.10 12.26 -26.13
N GLY A 105 -0.22 11.27 -26.30
CA GLY A 105 1.09 11.40 -26.95
C GLY A 105 2.17 11.99 -26.05
N VAL A 106 1.86 12.25 -24.77
CA VAL A 106 2.80 12.83 -23.80
C VAL A 106 3.87 11.79 -23.43
N LEU A 107 3.46 10.58 -23.08
CA LEU A 107 4.38 9.47 -22.79
C LEU A 107 4.58 8.61 -24.06
N GLN A 108 5.82 8.46 -24.53
CA GLN A 108 6.12 7.85 -25.83
C GLN A 108 6.98 6.57 -25.76
N GLY A 109 7.55 6.27 -24.59
CA GLY A 109 8.44 5.12 -24.41
C GLY A 109 9.89 5.40 -24.85
N ASP A 110 10.63 4.32 -25.11
CA ASP A 110 12.07 4.33 -25.46
C ASP A 110 12.36 3.71 -26.84
N GLY A 111 11.39 3.77 -27.75
CA GLY A 111 11.44 3.11 -29.06
C GLY A 111 10.84 1.70 -29.05
N SER A 112 10.74 1.04 -27.88
CA SER A 112 9.98 -0.21 -27.72
C SER A 112 8.52 0.02 -27.31
N GLY A 113 8.05 1.27 -27.37
CA GLY A 113 6.78 1.71 -26.79
C GLY A 113 6.84 1.87 -25.27
N VAL A 114 5.67 2.06 -24.65
CA VAL A 114 5.54 2.24 -23.20
C VAL A 114 5.38 0.87 -22.53
N THR A 115 6.50 0.28 -22.13
CA THR A 115 6.58 -1.04 -21.48
C THR A 115 6.79 -0.93 -19.97
N ASP A 116 6.56 -1.99 -19.20
CA ASP A 116 6.85 -2.01 -17.76
C ASP A 116 8.33 -1.71 -17.44
N SER A 117 9.24 -2.20 -18.31
CA SER A 117 10.67 -1.88 -18.21
C SER A 117 10.92 -0.39 -18.38
N TYR A 118 10.27 0.26 -19.35
CA TYR A 118 10.32 1.71 -19.52
C TYR A 118 9.71 2.44 -18.31
N LEU A 119 8.54 2.00 -17.82
CA LEU A 119 7.84 2.60 -16.67
C LEU A 119 8.65 2.52 -15.37
N ALA A 120 9.44 1.46 -15.20
CA ALA A 120 10.31 1.25 -14.04
C ALA A 120 11.60 2.08 -14.06
N LYS A 121 12.00 2.68 -15.20
CA LYS A 121 13.21 3.51 -15.29
C LYS A 121 13.06 4.80 -14.45
N PRO A 122 14.12 5.22 -13.72
CA PRO A 122 14.17 6.55 -13.12
C PRO A 122 14.01 7.65 -14.17
N THR A 123 13.30 8.72 -13.83
CA THR A 123 13.13 9.89 -14.72
C THR A 123 14.18 10.95 -14.37
N THR A 124 14.87 11.49 -15.37
CA THR A 124 15.77 12.62 -15.17
C THR A 124 15.03 13.96 -15.18
N ARG A 125 15.61 15.01 -14.58
CA ARG A 125 15.07 16.38 -14.61
C ARG A 125 14.81 16.88 -16.03
N LEU A 126 15.72 16.61 -16.97
CA LEU A 126 15.51 16.96 -18.38
C LEU A 126 14.37 16.16 -19.01
N GLN A 127 14.28 14.86 -18.77
CA GLN A 127 13.19 14.05 -19.32
C GLN A 127 11.82 14.52 -18.80
N ALA A 128 11.72 14.85 -17.52
CA ALA A 128 10.51 15.42 -16.93
C ALA A 128 10.14 16.77 -17.55
N ALA A 129 11.13 17.62 -17.86
CA ALA A 129 10.92 18.89 -18.54
C ALA A 129 10.46 18.72 -20.00
N ILE A 130 10.99 17.74 -20.73
CA ILE A 130 10.53 17.39 -22.08
C ILE A 130 9.08 16.91 -22.06
N LEU A 131 8.73 16.01 -21.13
CA LEU A 131 7.36 15.52 -20.96
C LEU A 131 6.39 16.64 -20.59
N PHE A 132 6.80 17.57 -19.73
CA PHE A 132 6.05 18.79 -19.40
C PHE A 132 5.85 19.71 -20.62
N LEU A 133 6.90 19.95 -21.41
CA LEU A 133 6.80 20.79 -22.61
C LEU A 133 5.87 20.14 -23.63
N ARG A 134 5.90 18.81 -23.76
CA ARG A 134 5.01 18.05 -24.64
C ARG A 134 3.55 18.12 -24.21
N LEU A 135 3.26 17.97 -22.91
CA LEU A 135 1.94 18.19 -22.32
C LEU A 135 1.36 19.57 -22.66
N ASN A 136 2.21 20.60 -22.66
CA ASN A 136 1.84 21.99 -22.95
C ASN A 136 1.97 22.36 -24.45
N GLY A 137 2.30 21.43 -25.35
CA GLY A 137 2.44 21.70 -26.80
C GLY A 137 3.68 22.53 -27.19
N LEU A 138 4.63 22.72 -26.28
CA LEU A 138 5.80 23.58 -26.42
C LEU A 138 7.09 22.86 -26.87
N GLU A 139 7.10 21.52 -26.91
CA GLU A 139 8.31 20.74 -27.22
C GLU A 139 8.92 21.11 -28.58
N ALA A 140 8.10 21.23 -29.63
CA ALA A 140 8.57 21.61 -30.97
C ALA A 140 9.19 23.02 -31.00
N ALA A 141 8.63 23.97 -30.23
CA ALA A 141 9.18 25.31 -30.10
C ALA A 141 10.52 25.32 -29.33
N ALA A 142 10.63 24.48 -28.30
CA ALA A 142 11.85 24.32 -27.51
C ALA A 142 12.98 23.66 -28.32
N LEU A 143 12.68 22.62 -29.11
CA LEU A 143 13.62 21.98 -30.04
C LEU A 143 14.09 22.93 -31.15
N ALA A 144 13.20 23.81 -31.64
CA ALA A 144 13.52 24.79 -32.66
C ALA A 144 14.28 26.03 -32.14
N TYR A 145 14.37 26.21 -30.82
CA TYR A 145 14.90 27.43 -30.19
C TYR A 145 16.38 27.67 -30.55
N LYS A 146 16.73 28.96 -30.75
CA LYS A 146 18.07 29.41 -31.21
C LYS A 146 18.75 30.40 -30.26
N GLY A 147 18.20 30.63 -29.07
CA GLY A 147 18.84 31.48 -28.06
C GLY A 147 20.11 30.83 -27.52
N THR A 148 21.14 31.66 -27.28
CA THR A 148 22.47 31.22 -26.84
C THR A 148 22.72 31.35 -25.34
N ASP A 149 21.85 32.06 -24.59
CA ASP A 149 21.92 32.06 -23.13
C ASP A 149 21.40 30.72 -22.58
N ASN A 150 22.21 30.07 -21.72
CA ASN A 150 21.94 28.72 -21.26
C ASN A 150 22.47 28.51 -19.83
N PHE A 151 22.09 27.40 -19.21
CA PHE A 151 22.65 26.97 -17.93
C PHE A 151 24.12 26.57 -18.11
N GLY A 152 24.95 26.80 -17.10
CA GLY A 152 26.39 26.54 -17.13
C GLY A 152 26.76 25.05 -17.28
N ASP A 153 25.82 24.15 -17.01
CA ASP A 153 25.94 22.70 -17.20
C ASP A 153 25.25 22.18 -18.47
N ALA A 154 24.75 23.05 -19.36
CA ALA A 154 24.09 22.64 -20.60
C ALA A 154 24.99 21.81 -21.53
N GLY A 155 26.31 21.98 -21.46
CA GLY A 155 27.28 21.16 -22.20
C GLY A 155 27.27 19.67 -21.83
N ALA A 156 26.57 19.26 -20.77
CA ALA A 156 26.39 17.87 -20.38
C ALA A 156 25.37 17.08 -21.27
N VAL A 157 24.69 17.74 -22.20
CA VAL A 157 23.71 17.13 -23.11
C VAL A 157 23.94 17.51 -24.57
N ASN A 158 23.35 16.75 -25.50
CA ASN A 158 23.45 17.01 -26.94
C ASN A 158 22.82 18.36 -27.35
N GLU A 159 23.16 18.86 -28.54
CA GLU A 159 22.72 20.17 -29.06
C GLU A 159 21.18 20.34 -29.05
N SER A 160 20.44 19.28 -29.40
CA SER A 160 18.97 19.29 -29.40
C SER A 160 18.41 19.54 -28.00
N ASN A 161 19.02 18.94 -26.97
CA ASN A 161 18.64 19.15 -25.58
C ASN A 161 19.18 20.47 -25.03
N GLN A 162 20.30 20.98 -25.52
CA GLN A 162 20.79 22.33 -25.19
C GLN A 162 19.80 23.41 -25.63
N ALA A 163 19.18 23.26 -26.81
CA ALA A 163 18.11 24.16 -27.28
C ALA A 163 16.90 24.17 -26.32
N ILE A 164 16.49 22.98 -25.84
CA ILE A 164 15.42 22.85 -24.83
C ILE A 164 15.79 23.54 -23.52
N LEU A 165 17.02 23.35 -23.02
CA LEU A 165 17.50 24.02 -21.81
C LEU A 165 17.53 25.55 -21.95
N ALA A 166 18.01 26.06 -23.08
CA ALA A 166 17.99 27.50 -23.40
C ALA A 166 16.55 28.03 -23.50
N TYR A 167 15.63 27.27 -24.08
CA TYR A 167 14.21 27.64 -24.15
C TYR A 167 13.58 27.73 -22.76
N LEU A 168 13.83 26.77 -21.88
CA LEU A 168 13.35 26.79 -20.49
C LEU A 168 13.94 27.97 -19.72
N LYS A 169 15.25 28.25 -19.87
CA LYS A 169 15.91 29.41 -19.25
C LYS A 169 15.29 30.74 -19.70
N ALA A 170 14.97 30.86 -20.99
CA ALA A 170 14.31 32.03 -21.56
C ALA A 170 12.81 32.15 -21.20
N ASN A 171 12.20 31.10 -20.65
CA ASN A 171 10.78 31.04 -20.29
C ASN A 171 10.55 30.65 -18.82
N PRO A 172 11.08 31.42 -17.84
CA PRO A 172 10.99 31.08 -16.41
C PRO A 172 9.54 30.99 -15.90
N GLN A 173 8.57 31.61 -16.58
CA GLN A 173 7.14 31.53 -16.27
C GLN A 173 6.54 30.12 -16.42
N LEU A 174 7.25 29.20 -17.10
CA LEU A 174 6.93 27.76 -17.17
C LEU A 174 7.29 27.01 -15.88
N GLY A 175 7.91 27.69 -14.90
CA GLY A 175 8.22 27.13 -13.60
C GLY A 175 9.50 26.28 -13.54
N TRP A 176 10.14 26.00 -14.67
CA TRP A 176 11.41 25.26 -14.77
C TRP A 176 12.61 26.17 -14.53
N THR A 177 12.92 26.42 -13.26
CA THR A 177 14.14 27.10 -12.85
C THR A 177 15.31 26.13 -12.67
N GLY A 178 16.53 26.67 -12.69
CA GLY A 178 17.73 25.94 -12.30
C GLY A 178 17.73 25.52 -10.83
N THR A 179 18.69 24.67 -10.44
CA THR A 179 18.86 24.20 -9.05
C THR A 179 19.62 25.18 -8.15
N GLY A 180 20.23 26.21 -8.74
CA GLY A 180 21.17 27.13 -8.10
C GLY A 180 22.40 27.32 -9.00
N ASP A 181 23.28 28.26 -8.68
CA ASP A 181 24.60 28.43 -9.33
C ASP A 181 24.63 28.37 -10.88
N ASN A 182 23.57 28.87 -11.53
CA ASN A 182 23.36 28.78 -12.98
C ASN A 182 23.31 27.34 -13.56
N LYS A 183 22.96 26.31 -12.77
CA LYS A 183 22.83 24.90 -13.19
C LYS A 183 21.37 24.47 -13.38
N PHE A 184 21.14 23.48 -14.23
CA PHE A 184 19.84 22.81 -14.38
C PHE A 184 19.81 21.38 -13.83
N GLU A 185 20.96 20.69 -13.83
CA GLU A 185 21.17 19.27 -13.51
C GLU A 185 20.37 18.31 -14.41
N PRO A 186 20.61 18.31 -15.74
CA PRO A 186 19.76 17.61 -16.71
C PRO A 186 19.74 16.09 -16.54
N ALA A 187 20.82 15.49 -16.03
CA ALA A 187 20.93 14.07 -15.75
C ALA A 187 20.53 13.68 -14.30
N GLY A 188 20.28 14.66 -13.43
CA GLY A 188 19.87 14.40 -12.04
C GLY A 188 18.46 13.81 -11.97
N PRO A 189 18.11 13.09 -10.89
CA PRO A 189 16.75 12.59 -10.69
C PRO A 189 15.78 13.75 -10.48
N ILE A 190 14.58 13.66 -11.05
CA ILE A 190 13.48 14.55 -10.69
C ILE A 190 12.83 14.04 -9.39
N MET A 191 12.58 14.94 -8.44
CA MET A 191 11.90 14.63 -7.18
C MET A 191 10.40 14.92 -7.27
N ASP A 192 9.59 14.21 -6.48
CA ASP A 192 8.14 14.44 -6.32
C ASP A 192 7.78 15.93 -6.10
N GLN A 193 8.47 16.60 -5.17
CA GLN A 193 8.31 18.03 -4.88
C GLN A 193 8.56 18.90 -6.11
N GLN A 194 9.63 18.61 -6.87
CA GLN A 194 9.99 19.35 -8.08
C GLN A 194 8.97 19.15 -9.19
N TYR A 195 8.44 17.93 -9.34
CA TYR A 195 7.46 17.63 -10.39
C TYR A 195 6.07 18.18 -10.08
N TYR A 196 5.60 18.11 -8.82
CA TYR A 196 4.36 18.78 -8.43
C TYR A 196 4.46 20.30 -8.56
N LYS A 197 5.61 20.91 -8.24
CA LYS A 197 5.82 22.35 -8.43
C LYS A 197 5.48 22.78 -9.86
N VAL A 198 5.97 22.06 -10.87
CA VAL A 198 5.73 22.41 -12.29
C VAL A 198 4.31 22.03 -12.76
N LEU A 199 3.71 20.95 -12.25
CA LEU A 199 2.30 20.65 -12.54
C LEU A 199 1.36 21.73 -11.97
N LEU A 200 1.64 22.24 -10.77
CA LEU A 200 0.95 23.39 -10.18
C LEU A 200 1.06 24.65 -11.05
N GLU A 201 2.23 24.89 -11.67
CA GLU A 201 2.46 25.99 -12.62
C GLU A 201 1.62 25.84 -13.91
N SER A 202 1.39 24.61 -14.38
CA SER A 202 0.44 24.33 -15.49
C SER A 202 -1.01 24.58 -15.09
N LEU A 203 -1.35 24.37 -13.82
CA LEU A 203 -2.64 24.72 -13.23
C LEU A 203 -2.75 26.22 -12.88
N GLY A 204 -1.78 27.05 -13.29
CA GLY A 204 -1.80 28.50 -13.07
C GLY A 204 -1.46 28.95 -11.64
N GLN A 205 -1.07 28.03 -10.76
CA GLN A 205 -0.59 28.34 -9.41
C GLN A 205 0.88 28.76 -9.48
N LYS A 206 1.26 29.85 -8.83
CA LYS A 206 2.62 30.41 -8.92
C LYS A 206 3.38 30.28 -7.61
N GLN A 207 4.59 29.71 -7.68
CA GLN A 207 5.50 29.67 -6.53
C GLN A 207 5.74 31.10 -6.01
N ASP A 208 5.90 31.22 -4.69
CA ASP A 208 6.12 32.46 -3.94
C ASP A 208 4.96 33.47 -3.96
N THR A 209 3.95 33.25 -4.80
CA THR A 209 2.68 33.99 -4.83
C THR A 209 1.55 33.23 -4.14
N ASP A 210 1.38 31.94 -4.48
CA ASP A 210 0.29 31.08 -4.00
C ASP A 210 0.74 30.04 -2.96
N PHE A 211 2.00 29.57 -3.07
CA PHE A 211 2.60 28.58 -2.17
C PHE A 211 4.11 28.77 -2.07
N LYS A 212 4.72 28.38 -0.94
CA LYS A 212 6.19 28.31 -0.82
C LYS A 212 6.74 26.96 -1.29
N TYR A 213 8.00 26.92 -1.71
CA TYR A 213 8.59 25.73 -2.31
C TYR A 213 8.62 24.54 -1.34
N ASP A 214 8.96 24.78 -0.08
CA ASP A 214 8.88 23.82 1.04
C ASP A 214 7.45 23.32 1.31
N GLU A 215 6.44 24.15 1.08
CA GLU A 215 5.02 23.77 1.22
C GLU A 215 4.44 22.98 0.03
N THR A 216 5.19 22.83 -1.09
CA THR A 216 4.69 22.31 -2.37
C THR A 216 3.89 21.00 -2.23
N ILE A 217 4.36 20.01 -1.46
CA ILE A 217 3.66 18.73 -1.31
C ILE A 217 2.30 18.90 -0.62
N ALA A 218 2.24 19.72 0.43
CA ALA A 218 1.00 20.00 1.16
C ALA A 218 0.02 20.82 0.31
N PHE A 219 0.53 21.80 -0.44
CA PHE A 219 -0.29 22.59 -1.36
C PHE A 219 -0.82 21.75 -2.53
N ALA A 220 0.03 20.92 -3.15
CA ALA A 220 -0.34 19.97 -4.19
C ALA A 220 -1.49 19.06 -3.72
N LYS A 221 -1.37 18.47 -2.53
CA LYS A 221 -2.42 17.65 -1.92
C LYS A 221 -3.75 18.40 -1.78
N ASN A 222 -3.71 19.67 -1.37
CA ASN A 222 -4.90 20.52 -1.26
C ASN A 222 -5.52 20.90 -2.62
N GLN A 223 -4.74 20.90 -3.71
CA GLN A 223 -5.27 21.04 -5.07
C GLN A 223 -5.81 19.72 -5.66
N GLY A 224 -5.59 18.58 -5.00
CA GLY A 224 -5.96 17.25 -5.50
C GLY A 224 -4.86 16.51 -6.26
N LEU A 225 -3.58 16.92 -6.09
CA LEU A 225 -2.38 16.21 -6.53
C LEU A 225 -1.77 15.43 -5.34
N SER A 226 -1.94 14.11 -5.28
CA SER A 226 -1.45 13.30 -4.15
C SER A 226 -0.79 11.97 -4.51
N GLN A 227 -0.95 11.43 -5.72
CA GLN A 227 -0.51 10.06 -6.04
C GLN A 227 1.00 9.79 -5.87
N ILE A 228 1.87 10.77 -6.09
CA ILE A 228 3.33 10.64 -5.98
C ILE A 228 3.92 11.29 -4.71
N ALA A 229 3.09 11.72 -3.76
CA ALA A 229 3.56 12.42 -2.56
C ALA A 229 4.38 11.47 -1.66
N GLY A 230 5.64 11.80 -1.40
CA GLY A 230 6.55 10.96 -0.63
C GLY A 230 7.28 9.89 -1.46
N ALA A 231 7.07 9.84 -2.79
CA ALA A 231 7.76 8.90 -3.67
C ALA A 231 9.26 9.20 -3.83
N GLY A 232 9.72 10.40 -3.47
CA GLY A 232 11.10 10.83 -3.59
C GLY A 232 11.53 10.92 -5.06
N ALA A 233 12.57 10.17 -5.45
CA ALA A 233 13.08 10.16 -6.82
C ALA A 233 12.11 9.42 -7.77
N LEU A 234 11.66 10.10 -8.82
CA LEU A 234 10.57 9.58 -9.65
C LEU A 234 11.02 8.58 -10.71
N ARG A 235 10.08 7.71 -11.08
CA ARG A 235 10.15 6.81 -12.24
C ARG A 235 9.11 7.23 -13.28
N ASN A 236 9.22 6.73 -14.50
CA ASN A 236 8.32 7.08 -15.60
C ASN A 236 6.83 6.79 -15.29
N ARG A 237 6.51 5.77 -14.48
CA ARG A 237 5.14 5.55 -13.96
C ARG A 237 4.62 6.69 -13.06
N HIS A 238 5.46 7.21 -12.16
CA HIS A 238 5.08 8.32 -11.27
C HIS A 238 4.76 9.59 -12.09
N ILE A 239 5.56 9.86 -13.13
CA ILE A 239 5.32 10.97 -14.06
C ILE A 239 3.95 10.83 -14.76
N ALA A 240 3.61 9.62 -15.21
CA ALA A 240 2.31 9.34 -15.81
C ALA A 240 1.16 9.55 -14.81
N ALA A 241 1.25 8.98 -13.61
CA ALA A 241 0.23 9.10 -12.57
C ALA A 241 -0.04 10.56 -12.18
N ALA A 242 1.02 11.34 -11.91
CA ALA A 242 0.87 12.75 -11.56
C ALA A 242 0.40 13.62 -12.74
N THR A 243 0.78 13.30 -13.98
CA THR A 243 0.23 13.97 -15.18
C THR A 243 -1.26 13.68 -15.34
N ALA A 244 -1.66 12.40 -15.25
CA ALA A 244 -3.06 11.98 -15.36
C ALA A 244 -3.94 12.55 -14.25
N GLU A 245 -3.36 12.78 -13.06
CA GLU A 245 -4.00 13.48 -11.96
C GLU A 245 -4.19 14.97 -12.27
N ALA A 246 -3.12 15.67 -12.69
CA ALA A 246 -3.15 17.10 -13.01
C ALA A 246 -4.14 17.46 -14.12
N LEU A 247 -4.29 16.59 -15.14
CA LEU A 247 -5.23 16.78 -16.24
C LEU A 247 -6.68 17.01 -15.79
N LYS A 248 -7.08 16.43 -14.65
CA LYS A 248 -8.44 16.52 -14.09
C LYS A 248 -8.71 17.77 -13.26
N LEU A 249 -7.66 18.50 -12.89
CA LEU A 249 -7.76 19.60 -11.94
C LEU A 249 -8.09 20.91 -12.66
N ASN A 250 -8.86 21.77 -11.99
CA ASN A 250 -9.25 23.06 -12.56
C ASN A 250 -8.05 24.02 -12.62
N VAL A 251 -7.89 24.69 -13.76
CA VAL A 251 -6.87 25.73 -13.92
C VAL A 251 -7.30 26.97 -13.14
N LYS A 252 -6.39 27.55 -12.36
CA LYS A 252 -6.66 28.72 -11.52
C LYS A 252 -7.30 29.87 -12.32
N GLY A 253 -8.49 30.28 -11.91
CA GLY A 253 -9.24 31.39 -12.54
C GLY A 253 -10.07 31.00 -13.76
N GLY A 254 -9.92 29.78 -14.29
CA GLY A 254 -10.79 29.22 -15.33
C GLY A 254 -11.66 28.10 -14.74
N GLY A 255 -12.98 28.14 -14.97
CA GLY A 255 -13.90 27.07 -14.52
C GLY A 255 -13.79 25.77 -15.33
N LYS A 256 -12.58 25.42 -15.80
CA LYS A 256 -12.28 24.33 -16.72
C LYS A 256 -11.09 23.52 -16.19
N THR A 257 -11.07 22.23 -16.51
CA THR A 257 -9.92 21.37 -16.18
C THR A 257 -8.71 21.71 -17.06
N LEU A 258 -7.53 21.22 -16.67
CA LEU A 258 -6.32 21.34 -17.48
C LEU A 258 -6.51 20.65 -18.85
N ILE A 259 -7.13 19.47 -18.91
CA ILE A 259 -7.41 18.81 -20.19
C ILE A 259 -8.35 19.64 -21.07
N ASP A 260 -9.42 20.22 -20.53
CA ASP A 260 -10.35 21.08 -21.29
C ASP A 260 -9.65 22.33 -21.83
N THR A 261 -8.73 22.90 -21.04
CA THR A 261 -7.92 24.06 -21.42
C THR A 261 -6.96 23.71 -22.56
N LEU A 262 -6.30 22.55 -22.51
CA LEU A 262 -5.41 22.07 -23.57
C LEU A 262 -6.16 21.71 -24.86
N VAL A 263 -7.40 21.23 -24.77
CA VAL A 263 -8.27 21.01 -25.93
C VAL A 263 -8.71 22.34 -26.56
N GLU A 264 -9.12 23.33 -25.76
CA GLU A 264 -9.48 24.67 -26.25
C GLU A 264 -8.30 25.38 -26.93
N GLN A 265 -7.09 25.21 -26.38
CA GLN A 265 -5.84 25.70 -26.97
C GLN A 265 -5.37 24.88 -28.20
N LYS A 266 -6.06 23.79 -28.55
CA LYS A 266 -5.71 22.85 -29.63
C LYS A 266 -4.35 22.17 -29.47
N VAL A 267 -3.85 22.07 -28.23
CA VAL A 267 -2.68 21.27 -27.87
C VAL A 267 -3.04 19.78 -27.85
N VAL A 268 -4.25 19.46 -27.39
CA VAL A 268 -4.78 18.10 -27.30
C VAL A 268 -6.00 17.95 -28.21
N ASP A 269 -6.10 16.80 -28.89
CA ASP A 269 -7.29 16.42 -29.65
C ASP A 269 -8.46 16.06 -28.70
N ALA A 270 -9.66 16.57 -29.01
CA ALA A 270 -10.85 16.39 -28.18
C ALA A 270 -11.29 14.92 -28.05
N GLY A 271 -11.04 14.08 -29.06
CA GLY A 271 -11.33 12.64 -29.00
C GLY A 271 -10.41 11.91 -28.03
N LYS A 272 -9.15 12.34 -27.93
CA LYS A 272 -8.17 11.79 -26.96
C LYS A 272 -8.40 12.26 -25.52
N ALA A 273 -8.99 13.43 -25.34
CA ALA A 273 -9.26 14.01 -24.02
C ALA A 273 -10.30 13.25 -23.20
N SER A 274 -11.20 12.48 -23.83
CA SER A 274 -12.35 11.85 -23.16
C SER A 274 -11.97 10.93 -21.99
N ALA A 275 -10.80 10.29 -22.05
CA ALA A 275 -10.34 9.38 -21.00
C ALA A 275 -9.93 10.11 -19.69
N ALA A 276 -9.53 11.38 -19.77
CA ALA A 276 -9.27 12.18 -18.58
C ALA A 276 -10.56 12.49 -17.78
N GLY A 277 -11.75 12.29 -18.36
CA GLY A 277 -13.03 12.39 -17.66
C GLY A 277 -13.45 11.12 -16.90
N TYR A 278 -12.66 10.03 -16.93
CA TYR A 278 -13.02 8.77 -16.27
C TYR A 278 -12.96 8.90 -14.74
N ALA A 279 -13.79 8.15 -14.01
CA ALA A 279 -13.75 8.17 -12.54
C ALA A 279 -12.46 7.49 -12.07
N SER A 280 -11.65 8.15 -11.24
CA SER A 280 -10.46 7.49 -10.69
C SER A 280 -10.83 6.53 -9.56
N ILE A 281 -10.27 5.32 -9.61
CA ILE A 281 -9.93 4.54 -8.42
C ILE A 281 -8.44 4.78 -8.15
N ARG A 282 -8.07 4.95 -6.89
CA ARG A 282 -6.72 5.33 -6.44
C ARG A 282 -6.23 4.40 -5.34
N LEU A 283 -4.92 4.36 -5.17
CA LEU A 283 -4.28 3.71 -4.03
C LEU A 283 -4.04 4.72 -2.92
N ALA A 284 -4.67 4.48 -1.77
CA ALA A 284 -4.30 5.10 -0.51
C ALA A 284 -3.45 4.12 0.32
N HIS A 285 -2.73 4.64 1.31
CA HIS A 285 -1.90 3.84 2.21
C HIS A 285 -2.18 4.23 3.66
N ASP A 286 -2.40 3.23 4.50
CA ASP A 286 -2.48 3.35 5.95
C ASP A 286 -1.41 2.48 6.60
N MET A 287 -0.82 2.93 7.71
CA MET A 287 0.31 2.26 8.37
C MET A 287 -0.06 0.89 8.98
N THR A 288 -1.35 0.61 9.19
CA THR A 288 -1.85 -0.65 9.75
C THR A 288 -2.47 -1.55 8.67
N LEU A 289 -3.14 -0.94 7.69
CA LEU A 289 -3.89 -1.63 6.62
C LEU A 289 -3.11 -1.78 5.31
N GLY A 290 -1.94 -1.15 5.16
CA GLY A 290 -1.19 -1.17 3.92
C GLY A 290 -1.91 -0.43 2.78
N PRO A 291 -1.70 -0.84 1.50
CA PRO A 291 -2.31 -0.19 0.35
C PRO A 291 -3.75 -0.67 0.09
N TYR A 292 -4.70 0.27 -0.01
CA TYR A 292 -6.12 0.00 -0.21
C TYR A 292 -6.76 0.91 -1.26
N LEU A 293 -7.87 0.46 -1.84
CA LEU A 293 -8.60 1.20 -2.88
C LEU A 293 -9.42 2.35 -2.28
N THR A 294 -9.35 3.49 -2.96
CA THR A 294 -10.18 4.67 -2.74
C THR A 294 -10.74 5.17 -4.06
N ASP A 295 -11.78 6.01 -4.01
CA ASP A 295 -12.22 6.76 -5.19
C ASP A 295 -11.36 8.02 -5.45
N GLN A 296 -11.74 8.83 -6.45
CA GLN A 296 -11.10 10.09 -6.79
C GLN A 296 -11.03 11.10 -5.61
N ALA A 297 -12.01 11.07 -4.72
CA ALA A 297 -12.07 11.95 -3.55
C ALA A 297 -11.28 11.38 -2.35
N GLY A 298 -10.68 10.19 -2.47
CA GLY A 298 -9.99 9.50 -1.39
C GLY A 298 -10.93 8.79 -0.42
N MET A 299 -12.20 8.60 -0.77
CA MET A 299 -13.16 7.84 0.04
C MET A 299 -12.86 6.34 -0.09
N THR A 300 -12.80 5.64 1.03
CA THR A 300 -12.44 4.23 1.12
C THR A 300 -13.48 3.32 0.45
N LEU A 301 -12.98 2.35 -0.32
CA LEU A 301 -13.80 1.31 -0.93
C LEU A 301 -13.70 0.00 -0.12
N TYR A 302 -14.85 -0.64 0.07
CA TYR A 302 -15.07 -1.82 0.90
C TYR A 302 -15.63 -2.99 0.10
N TYR A 303 -15.44 -4.21 0.63
CA TYR A 303 -16.14 -5.41 0.20
C TYR A 303 -16.89 -6.06 1.37
N PHE A 304 -17.86 -6.93 1.04
CA PHE A 304 -18.69 -7.67 1.99
C PHE A 304 -18.36 -9.16 1.92
N THR A 305 -17.98 -9.79 3.03
CA THR A 305 -17.60 -11.22 3.04
C THR A 305 -18.77 -12.19 2.83
N LYS A 306 -20.00 -11.69 2.71
CA LYS A 306 -21.20 -12.48 2.37
C LYS A 306 -21.64 -12.34 0.92
N ASP A 307 -20.98 -11.49 0.15
CA ASP A 307 -21.13 -11.50 -1.30
C ASP A 307 -20.47 -12.76 -1.86
N SER A 308 -21.04 -13.31 -2.93
CA SER A 308 -20.36 -14.31 -3.76
C SER A 308 -19.73 -13.62 -4.97
N GLU A 309 -18.90 -14.35 -5.71
CA GLU A 309 -18.22 -13.79 -6.89
C GLU A 309 -19.23 -13.12 -7.83
N ASN A 310 -18.97 -11.84 -8.12
CA ASN A 310 -19.78 -10.97 -8.95
C ASN A 310 -21.28 -10.86 -8.57
N THR A 311 -21.64 -11.16 -7.32
CA THR A 311 -23.04 -11.12 -6.86
C THR A 311 -23.15 -10.50 -5.47
N SER A 312 -23.83 -9.36 -5.39
CA SER A 312 -24.11 -8.66 -4.13
C SER A 312 -25.27 -9.29 -3.35
N ALA A 313 -25.00 -9.74 -2.12
CA ALA A 313 -25.99 -10.08 -1.10
C ALA A 313 -26.49 -8.84 -0.31
N CYS A 314 -25.84 -7.68 -0.48
CA CYS A 314 -26.21 -6.44 0.22
C CYS A 314 -27.37 -5.71 -0.47
N ALA A 315 -28.58 -5.82 0.10
CA ALA A 315 -29.81 -5.18 -0.38
C ALA A 315 -30.48 -4.31 0.70
N ASP A 316 -31.46 -3.49 0.28
CA ASP A 316 -32.30 -2.64 1.15
C ASP A 316 -31.49 -1.82 2.18
N GLN A 317 -31.76 -1.99 3.48
CA GLN A 317 -31.07 -1.28 4.56
C GLN A 317 -29.56 -1.57 4.60
N CYS A 318 -29.10 -2.69 4.04
CA CYS A 318 -27.67 -2.93 3.84
C CYS A 318 -27.10 -1.88 2.88
N ALA A 319 -27.71 -1.71 1.71
CA ALA A 319 -27.26 -0.75 0.68
C ALA A 319 -27.46 0.74 1.07
N VAL A 320 -28.25 1.02 2.12
CA VAL A 320 -28.33 2.36 2.76
C VAL A 320 -27.12 2.63 3.66
N ASN A 321 -26.67 1.63 4.42
CA ASN A 321 -25.49 1.74 5.29
C ASN A 321 -24.18 1.55 4.50
N TRP A 322 -24.23 0.81 3.40
CA TRP A 322 -23.13 0.50 2.50
C TRP A 322 -23.52 0.87 1.07
N PRO A 323 -23.50 2.18 0.71
CA PRO A 323 -23.83 2.61 -0.64
C PRO A 323 -22.92 1.94 -1.66
N VAL A 324 -23.48 1.42 -2.75
CA VAL A 324 -22.68 0.76 -3.80
C VAL A 324 -21.77 1.76 -4.51
N TYR A 325 -20.56 1.34 -4.86
CA TYR A 325 -19.69 2.06 -5.78
C TYR A 325 -19.99 1.62 -7.21
N TYR A 326 -20.15 2.58 -8.12
CA TYR A 326 -20.26 2.31 -9.55
C TYR A 326 -19.62 3.44 -10.38
N ALA A 327 -18.84 3.04 -11.38
CA ALA A 327 -18.38 3.91 -12.45
C ALA A 327 -18.44 3.17 -13.80
N GLU A 328 -19.00 3.82 -14.82
CA GLU A 328 -19.10 3.29 -16.19
C GLU A 328 -17.72 3.24 -16.87
N ASN A 329 -16.88 4.24 -16.60
CA ASN A 329 -15.52 4.36 -17.13
C ASN A 329 -14.56 4.64 -15.97
N ILE A 330 -13.52 3.81 -15.82
CA ILE A 330 -12.61 3.83 -14.67
C ILE A 330 -11.20 4.18 -15.12
N GLN A 331 -10.57 5.13 -14.43
CA GLN A 331 -9.14 5.36 -14.48
C GLN A 331 -8.48 4.71 -13.27
N ILE A 332 -7.38 4.00 -13.48
CA ILE A 332 -6.62 3.31 -12.44
C ILE A 332 -5.13 3.68 -12.48
N PRO A 333 -4.41 3.68 -11.34
CA PRO A 333 -2.95 3.72 -11.39
C PRO A 333 -2.41 2.45 -12.08
N SER A 334 -1.22 2.56 -12.65
CA SER A 334 -0.52 1.49 -13.41
C SER A 334 -0.07 0.27 -12.60
N GLU A 335 -0.43 0.27 -11.32
CA GLU A 335 -0.23 -0.75 -10.31
C GLU A 335 -1.47 -1.68 -10.26
N LEU A 336 -2.66 -1.20 -10.67
CA LEU A 336 -3.85 -2.04 -10.78
C LEU A 336 -3.92 -2.72 -12.16
N ASN A 337 -4.51 -3.92 -12.21
CA ASN A 337 -4.84 -4.58 -13.47
C ASN A 337 -6.27 -4.21 -13.91
N ALA A 338 -6.42 -3.76 -15.16
CA ALA A 338 -7.73 -3.45 -15.76
C ALA A 338 -8.68 -4.67 -15.78
N ALA A 339 -8.14 -5.88 -15.93
CA ALA A 339 -8.92 -7.12 -15.97
C ALA A 339 -9.55 -7.50 -14.62
N ASP A 340 -9.04 -6.95 -13.51
CA ASP A 340 -9.61 -7.16 -12.17
C ASP A 340 -10.96 -6.42 -12.01
N PHE A 341 -11.30 -5.48 -12.89
CA PHE A 341 -12.50 -4.65 -12.78
C PHE A 341 -13.63 -5.10 -13.71
N GLN A 342 -14.79 -5.37 -13.11
CA GLN A 342 -16.00 -5.76 -13.84
C GLN A 342 -17.20 -4.92 -13.40
N THR A 343 -18.28 -5.01 -14.16
CA THR A 343 -19.58 -4.41 -13.88
C THR A 343 -20.62 -5.51 -13.78
N ILE A 344 -21.38 -5.50 -12.69
CA ILE A 344 -22.51 -6.39 -12.44
C ILE A 344 -23.81 -5.60 -12.45
N VAL A 345 -24.91 -6.25 -12.84
CA VAL A 345 -26.26 -5.71 -12.65
C VAL A 345 -26.88 -6.42 -11.44
N ARG A 346 -27.22 -5.65 -10.42
CA ARG A 346 -27.82 -6.14 -9.17
C ARG A 346 -29.29 -6.52 -9.39
N ALA A 347 -29.85 -7.28 -8.45
CA ALA A 347 -31.27 -7.63 -8.45
C ALA A 347 -32.23 -6.41 -8.36
N ASP A 348 -31.74 -5.26 -7.88
CA ASP A 348 -32.47 -3.99 -7.88
C ASP A 348 -32.35 -3.19 -9.19
N GLY A 349 -31.72 -3.78 -10.22
CA GLY A 349 -31.49 -3.19 -11.54
C GLY A 349 -30.34 -2.17 -11.60
N LYS A 350 -29.69 -1.85 -10.47
CA LYS A 350 -28.55 -0.93 -10.46
C LYS A 350 -27.27 -1.64 -10.90
N LYS A 351 -26.42 -0.92 -11.63
CA LYS A 351 -25.05 -1.37 -11.87
C LYS A 351 -24.19 -1.18 -10.61
N GLN A 352 -23.20 -2.05 -10.42
CA GLN A 352 -22.17 -1.95 -9.39
C GLN A 352 -20.84 -2.41 -9.97
N THR A 353 -19.75 -1.72 -9.61
CA THR A 353 -18.40 -2.13 -10.01
C THR A 353 -17.90 -3.21 -9.06
N THR A 354 -17.23 -4.22 -9.59
CA THR A 354 -16.52 -5.23 -8.81
C THR A 354 -15.01 -5.10 -9.02
N TYR A 355 -14.23 -5.55 -8.05
CA TYR A 355 -12.78 -5.71 -8.14
C TYR A 355 -12.42 -7.12 -7.68
N ARG A 356 -11.75 -7.91 -8.53
CA ARG A 356 -11.39 -9.31 -8.26
C ARG A 356 -12.62 -10.14 -7.86
N GLY A 357 -13.73 -9.92 -8.57
CA GLY A 357 -15.03 -10.53 -8.30
C GLY A 357 -15.79 -9.96 -7.09
N MET A 358 -15.19 -9.12 -6.24
CA MET A 358 -15.83 -8.56 -5.05
C MET A 358 -16.61 -7.27 -5.38
N PRO A 359 -17.91 -7.16 -5.07
CA PRO A 359 -18.66 -5.93 -5.24
C PRO A 359 -18.14 -4.80 -4.34
N LEU A 360 -18.00 -3.59 -4.92
CA LEU A 360 -17.42 -2.43 -4.23
C LEU A 360 -18.49 -1.56 -3.56
N TYR A 361 -18.19 -1.10 -2.34
CA TYR A 361 -19.09 -0.26 -1.53
C TYR A 361 -18.34 0.90 -0.87
N TYR A 362 -19.07 1.97 -0.57
CA TYR A 362 -18.74 2.98 0.43
C TYR A 362 -19.29 2.58 1.81
N PHE A 363 -18.87 3.28 2.86
CA PHE A 363 -19.48 3.19 4.19
C PHE A 363 -20.10 4.52 4.64
N PHE A 364 -21.34 4.50 5.11
CA PHE A 364 -22.10 5.72 5.41
C PHE A 364 -21.57 6.60 6.55
N LYS A 365 -20.59 6.11 7.34
CA LYS A 365 -19.95 6.88 8.42
C LYS A 365 -18.62 7.52 8.03
N ASP A 366 -18.06 7.16 6.89
CA ASP A 366 -16.86 7.83 6.39
C ASP A 366 -17.26 9.21 5.86
N ALA A 367 -16.67 10.25 6.42
CA ALA A 367 -17.06 11.64 6.20
C ALA A 367 -16.02 12.42 5.38
N LYS A 368 -14.81 11.88 5.24
CA LYS A 368 -13.68 12.51 4.53
C LYS A 368 -12.73 11.45 3.97
N ALA A 369 -11.85 11.91 3.08
CA ALA A 369 -10.75 11.11 2.54
C ALA A 369 -9.91 10.45 3.65
N GLY A 370 -9.60 9.16 3.47
CA GLY A 370 -8.81 8.38 4.42
C GLY A 370 -9.54 7.92 5.69
N ASP A 371 -10.83 8.22 5.86
CA ASP A 371 -11.65 7.55 6.86
C ASP A 371 -11.79 6.06 6.50
N VAL A 372 -11.51 5.17 7.46
CA VAL A 372 -11.60 3.71 7.28
C VAL A 372 -12.59 3.06 8.26
N ASN A 373 -13.64 3.77 8.69
CA ASN A 373 -14.50 3.37 9.81
C ASN A 373 -15.35 2.11 9.53
N GLY A 374 -15.46 1.69 8.26
CA GLY A 374 -16.11 0.43 7.89
C GLY A 374 -15.27 -0.82 8.15
N GLN A 375 -13.97 -0.67 8.45
CA GLN A 375 -13.04 -1.77 8.62
C GLN A 375 -13.43 -2.66 9.82
N GLY A 376 -13.62 -3.96 9.57
CA GLY A 376 -13.97 -4.94 10.59
C GLY A 376 -15.40 -4.84 11.11
N VAL A 377 -16.28 -4.02 10.51
CA VAL A 377 -17.66 -3.86 11.01
C VAL A 377 -18.40 -5.21 10.97
N ASN A 378 -18.85 -5.64 12.15
CA ASN A 378 -19.49 -6.95 12.39
C ASN A 378 -18.66 -8.16 11.91
N ASN A 379 -17.33 -8.02 11.78
CA ASN A 379 -16.41 -9.02 11.23
C ASN A 379 -16.75 -9.50 9.80
N VAL A 380 -17.50 -8.72 9.03
CA VAL A 380 -17.93 -9.08 7.66
C VAL A 380 -17.72 -7.98 6.61
N TRP A 381 -17.24 -6.80 7.03
CA TRP A 381 -16.92 -5.68 6.15
C TRP A 381 -15.46 -5.28 6.29
N TYR A 382 -14.77 -5.12 5.17
CA TYR A 382 -13.33 -4.85 5.15
C TYR A 382 -12.97 -3.94 3.99
N VAL A 383 -11.91 -3.14 4.15
CA VAL A 383 -11.34 -2.32 3.08
C VAL A 383 -10.86 -3.21 1.93
N VAL A 384 -10.94 -2.73 0.70
CA VAL A 384 -10.42 -3.46 -0.46
C VAL A 384 -8.92 -3.23 -0.57
N TYR A 385 -8.14 -4.17 -0.07
CA TYR A 385 -6.68 -4.16 -0.19
C TYR A 385 -6.24 -4.40 -1.65
N HIS A 386 -5.14 -3.76 -2.05
CA HIS A 386 -4.58 -3.95 -3.39
C HIS A 386 -3.41 -4.95 -3.43
N ALA A 387 -2.56 -4.99 -2.41
CA ALA A 387 -1.47 -5.96 -2.32
C ALA A 387 -1.84 -7.09 -1.34
N ALA A 388 -2.12 -8.29 -1.84
CA ALA A 388 -2.39 -9.45 -0.99
C ALA A 388 -1.12 -9.98 -0.30
N VAL A 389 0.06 -9.70 -0.88
CA VAL A 389 1.39 -9.91 -0.29
C VAL A 389 2.22 -8.64 -0.44
N SER A 390 2.93 -8.25 0.61
CA SER A 390 3.86 -7.13 0.64
C SER A 390 5.15 -7.48 1.38
N VAL A 391 6.14 -6.57 1.36
CA VAL A 391 7.42 -6.72 2.08
C VAL A 391 7.43 -5.76 3.26
N THR A 392 7.83 -6.25 4.44
CA THR A 392 8.14 -5.40 5.59
C THR A 392 9.52 -5.73 6.14
N GLU A 393 10.18 -4.74 6.73
CA GLU A 393 11.38 -4.94 7.53
C GLU A 393 10.96 -5.44 8.94
N LYS A 394 11.71 -6.38 9.51
CA LYS A 394 11.45 -6.97 10.82
C LYS A 394 12.75 -7.09 11.62
N ASP A 395 12.79 -6.47 12.79
CA ASP A 395 13.95 -6.52 13.69
C ASP A 395 14.43 -7.97 13.92
N GLY A 396 15.72 -8.20 13.65
CA GLY A 396 16.37 -9.50 13.78
C GLY A 396 16.08 -10.52 12.65
N LEU A 397 15.15 -10.24 11.73
CA LEU A 397 14.82 -11.12 10.58
C LEU A 397 15.03 -10.47 9.21
N GLY A 398 15.22 -9.15 9.16
CA GLY A 398 15.37 -8.40 7.91
C GLY A 398 14.04 -8.29 7.15
N LYS A 399 14.08 -8.34 5.82
CA LYS A 399 12.88 -8.27 4.98
C LYS A 399 12.11 -9.59 4.99
N ILE A 400 10.80 -9.50 5.25
CA ILE A 400 9.89 -10.64 5.27
C ILE A 400 8.64 -10.37 4.42
N LEU A 401 8.06 -11.43 3.87
CA LEU A 401 6.73 -11.39 3.27
C LEU A 401 5.62 -11.36 4.34
N VAL A 402 4.66 -10.46 4.16
CA VAL A 402 3.42 -10.37 4.94
C VAL A 402 2.20 -10.27 4.04
N ASP A 403 1.04 -10.69 4.53
CA ASP A 403 -0.24 -10.50 3.83
C ASP A 403 -0.73 -9.03 3.87
N SER A 404 -1.89 -8.75 3.28
CA SER A 404 -2.52 -7.42 3.30
C SER A 404 -2.91 -6.92 4.69
N ASN A 405 -2.96 -7.79 5.70
CA ASN A 405 -3.24 -7.46 7.09
C ASN A 405 -1.95 -7.41 7.95
N GLY A 406 -0.77 -7.45 7.32
CA GLY A 406 0.52 -7.45 7.99
C GLY A 406 0.83 -8.74 8.76
N LYS A 407 0.14 -9.86 8.48
CA LYS A 407 0.49 -11.16 9.06
C LYS A 407 1.62 -11.82 8.29
N THR A 408 2.61 -12.33 9.01
CA THR A 408 3.79 -12.99 8.43
C THR A 408 3.41 -14.22 7.62
N LEU A 409 4.00 -14.33 6.42
CA LEU A 409 3.89 -15.49 5.55
C LEU A 409 5.15 -16.34 5.61
N TYR A 410 4.95 -17.65 5.76
CA TYR A 410 6.00 -18.64 5.97
C TYR A 410 6.09 -19.62 4.79
N MET A 411 7.28 -20.19 4.61
CA MET A 411 7.52 -21.39 3.80
C MET A 411 7.74 -22.61 4.69
N PHE A 412 7.39 -23.79 4.19
CA PHE A 412 7.73 -25.08 4.78
C PHE A 412 8.89 -25.72 4.02
N THR A 413 10.02 -25.95 4.68
CA THR A 413 11.22 -26.54 4.03
C THR A 413 11.10 -28.01 3.64
N LYS A 414 10.03 -28.69 4.08
CA LYS A 414 9.70 -30.05 3.62
C LYS A 414 8.83 -30.06 2.37
N ASP A 415 8.27 -28.92 1.98
CA ASP A 415 7.62 -28.80 0.68
C ASP A 415 8.67 -28.80 -0.43
N SER A 416 8.23 -29.13 -1.64
CA SER A 416 9.03 -29.05 -2.85
C SER A 416 8.46 -27.99 -3.77
N LYS A 417 9.21 -27.61 -4.81
CA LYS A 417 8.75 -26.59 -5.76
C LYS A 417 7.39 -26.98 -6.33
N ASP A 418 6.45 -26.06 -6.20
CA ASP A 418 5.06 -26.16 -6.65
C ASP A 418 4.30 -27.38 -6.07
N THR A 419 4.69 -27.90 -4.91
CA THR A 419 4.03 -29.05 -4.26
C THR A 419 4.19 -29.05 -2.73
N SER A 420 3.05 -29.03 -2.03
CA SER A 420 2.98 -29.11 -0.57
C SER A 420 2.88 -30.55 -0.05
N VAL A 421 3.59 -30.85 1.03
CA VAL A 421 3.45 -32.09 1.83
C VAL A 421 2.76 -31.86 3.19
N CYS A 422 2.51 -30.59 3.56
CA CYS A 422 1.75 -30.23 4.75
C CYS A 422 0.28 -30.64 4.56
N LYS A 423 -0.23 -31.52 5.42
CA LYS A 423 -1.63 -31.99 5.41
C LYS A 423 -2.19 -32.29 6.80
N ASP A 424 -3.49 -32.46 6.90
CA ASP A 424 -4.19 -32.86 8.13
C ASP A 424 -3.85 -31.91 9.31
N ALA A 425 -3.34 -32.45 10.43
CA ALA A 425 -2.91 -31.67 11.59
C ALA A 425 -1.79 -30.64 11.31
N CYS A 426 -1.07 -30.76 10.20
CA CYS A 426 -0.13 -29.72 9.75
C CYS A 426 -0.88 -28.43 9.41
N GLU A 427 -1.92 -28.50 8.57
CA GLU A 427 -2.72 -27.35 8.12
C GLU A 427 -3.46 -26.67 9.28
N THR A 428 -3.82 -27.44 10.33
CA THR A 428 -4.43 -26.89 11.55
C THR A 428 -3.49 -25.94 12.30
N ASN A 429 -2.18 -26.20 12.27
CA ASN A 429 -1.16 -25.36 12.91
C ASN A 429 -0.56 -24.33 11.92
N TRP A 430 -0.61 -24.64 10.63
CA TRP A 430 -0.07 -23.84 9.54
C TRP A 430 -1.13 -23.68 8.45
N PRO A 431 -2.14 -22.80 8.67
CA PRO A 431 -3.19 -22.57 7.69
C PRO A 431 -2.59 -22.10 6.36
N ILE A 432 -3.10 -22.61 5.24
CA ILE A 432 -2.63 -22.21 3.91
C ILE A 432 -2.90 -20.72 3.68
N PHE A 433 -1.97 -20.03 3.02
CA PHE A 433 -2.22 -18.72 2.45
C PHE A 433 -2.65 -18.87 0.98
N TYR A 434 -3.74 -18.22 0.63
CA TYR A 434 -4.23 -18.23 -0.74
C TYR A 434 -4.85 -16.89 -1.15
N THR A 435 -4.52 -16.49 -2.37
CA THR A 435 -5.05 -15.35 -3.11
C THR A 435 -4.85 -15.62 -4.60
N GLU A 436 -5.84 -15.31 -5.43
CA GLU A 436 -5.70 -15.32 -6.90
C GLU A 436 -4.76 -14.19 -7.40
N HIS A 437 -4.49 -13.18 -6.56
CA HIS A 437 -3.81 -11.94 -6.98
C HIS A 437 -2.74 -11.52 -5.95
N ALA A 438 -1.60 -12.19 -5.97
CA ALA A 438 -0.62 -12.13 -4.89
C ALA A 438 0.16 -10.82 -4.79
N ALA A 439 0.62 -10.22 -5.90
CA ALA A 439 1.36 -8.95 -5.85
C ALA A 439 1.35 -8.16 -7.17
N ASP A 440 1.24 -6.84 -7.03
CA ASP A 440 1.68 -5.81 -7.99
C ASP A 440 2.43 -4.67 -7.24
N ALA A 441 3.15 -5.02 -6.16
CA ALA A 441 3.93 -4.08 -5.35
C ALA A 441 5.35 -3.87 -5.93
N THR A 442 5.93 -2.67 -5.77
CA THR A 442 7.21 -2.26 -6.41
C THR A 442 8.41 -3.18 -6.15
N ASP A 443 8.39 -3.91 -5.05
CA ASP A 443 9.52 -4.72 -4.54
C ASP A 443 9.32 -6.22 -4.83
N LEU A 444 8.17 -6.61 -5.39
CA LEU A 444 7.79 -8.00 -5.63
C LEU A 444 7.32 -8.19 -7.08
N LYS A 445 7.89 -9.16 -7.78
CA LYS A 445 7.49 -9.46 -9.16
C LYS A 445 6.25 -10.34 -9.15
N ALA A 446 5.21 -9.97 -9.89
CA ALA A 446 4.05 -10.84 -10.13
C ALA A 446 4.48 -12.23 -10.65
N ALA A 447 5.51 -12.29 -11.51
CA ALA A 447 6.09 -13.54 -12.03
C ALA A 447 6.86 -14.40 -11.02
N ASP A 448 7.17 -13.89 -9.82
CA ASP A 448 7.67 -14.72 -8.72
C ASP A 448 6.51 -15.43 -7.99
N PHE A 449 5.24 -15.07 -8.24
CA PHE A 449 4.08 -15.75 -7.65
C PHE A 449 3.47 -16.80 -8.58
N GLY A 450 2.77 -17.74 -7.96
CA GLY A 450 2.04 -18.81 -8.64
C GLY A 450 0.96 -19.41 -7.75
N THR A 451 0.27 -20.42 -8.26
CA THR A 451 -0.79 -21.12 -7.54
C THR A 451 -0.67 -22.62 -7.79
N ILE A 452 -0.79 -23.40 -6.72
CA ILE A 452 -0.89 -24.87 -6.78
C ILE A 452 -2.30 -25.31 -6.43
N VAL A 453 -2.72 -26.44 -7.01
CA VAL A 453 -3.90 -27.18 -6.57
C VAL A 453 -3.42 -28.32 -5.68
N ARG A 454 -3.95 -28.39 -4.45
CA ARG A 454 -3.57 -29.34 -3.41
C ARG A 454 -4.31 -30.67 -3.58
N TYR A 455 -3.91 -31.68 -2.81
CA TYR A 455 -4.46 -33.05 -2.88
C TYR A 455 -5.96 -33.15 -2.56
N ASP A 456 -6.50 -32.16 -1.84
CA ASP A 456 -7.91 -32.00 -1.45
C ASP A 456 -8.70 -31.11 -2.43
N GLY A 457 -8.06 -30.60 -3.50
CA GLY A 457 -8.64 -29.67 -4.46
C GLY A 457 -8.59 -28.19 -4.05
N THR A 458 -8.08 -27.86 -2.85
CA THR A 458 -7.91 -26.45 -2.44
C THR A 458 -6.77 -25.80 -3.22
N LYS A 459 -6.86 -24.48 -3.45
CA LYS A 459 -5.78 -23.71 -4.07
C LYS A 459 -4.90 -23.07 -3.00
N GLN A 460 -3.60 -22.93 -3.28
CA GLN A 460 -2.64 -22.25 -2.39
C GLN A 460 -1.67 -21.41 -3.21
N THR A 461 -1.33 -20.22 -2.71
CA THR A 461 -0.39 -19.31 -3.38
C THR A 461 1.04 -19.75 -3.09
N THR A 462 1.92 -19.63 -4.08
CA THR A 462 3.35 -19.88 -3.95
C THR A 462 4.17 -18.62 -4.21
N TYR A 463 5.31 -18.45 -3.54
CA TYR A 463 6.33 -17.46 -3.90
C TYR A 463 7.65 -18.15 -4.29
N LYS A 464 8.18 -17.81 -5.46
CA LYS A 464 9.27 -18.50 -6.18
C LYS A 464 9.06 -20.01 -6.29
N GLY A 465 7.79 -20.45 -6.23
CA GLY A 465 7.35 -21.85 -6.21
C GLY A 465 7.30 -22.53 -4.84
N MET A 466 7.59 -21.83 -3.73
CA MET A 466 7.38 -22.36 -2.39
C MET A 466 5.96 -22.05 -1.90
N PRO A 467 5.18 -23.04 -1.40
CA PRO A 467 3.84 -22.80 -0.86
C PRO A 467 3.85 -21.88 0.36
N LEU A 468 2.88 -20.97 0.44
CA LEU A 468 2.79 -19.95 1.48
C LEU A 468 1.81 -20.34 2.59
N TYR A 469 2.16 -20.06 3.84
CA TYR A 469 1.37 -20.40 5.02
C TYR A 469 1.32 -19.26 6.04
N TYR A 470 0.26 -19.27 6.85
CA TYR A 470 0.18 -18.58 8.13
C TYR A 470 0.68 -19.49 9.26
N PHE A 471 0.87 -18.93 10.46
CA PHE A 471 1.09 -19.69 11.69
C PHE A 471 -0.04 -19.43 12.71
N PHE A 472 -0.62 -20.48 13.29
CA PHE A 472 -1.81 -20.35 14.14
C PHE A 472 -1.63 -19.50 15.42
N LYS A 473 -0.39 -19.29 15.88
CA LYS A 473 -0.10 -18.45 17.05
C LYS A 473 0.12 -16.97 16.71
N ASP A 474 0.20 -16.62 15.44
CA ASP A 474 0.34 -15.22 15.02
C ASP A 474 -1.03 -14.55 15.02
N THR A 475 -1.37 -13.95 16.16
CA THR A 475 -2.70 -13.40 16.44
C THR A 475 -2.88 -11.99 15.88
N LYS A 476 -1.82 -11.18 15.83
CA LYS A 476 -1.83 -9.79 15.32
C LYS A 476 -0.88 -9.61 14.13
N ALA A 477 -0.90 -8.42 13.53
CA ALA A 477 0.08 -8.01 12.52
C ALA A 477 1.49 -7.91 13.13
N GLY A 478 2.52 -8.22 12.34
CA GLY A 478 3.93 -8.18 12.76
C GLY A 478 4.35 -9.26 13.77
N ASP A 479 3.45 -10.16 14.17
CA ASP A 479 3.81 -11.42 14.84
C ASP A 479 4.62 -12.29 13.87
N ALA A 480 5.71 -12.88 14.34
CA ALA A 480 6.61 -13.72 13.56
C ALA A 480 6.97 -15.01 14.31
N ASN A 481 6.04 -15.54 15.13
CA ASN A 481 6.32 -16.60 16.10
C ASN A 481 6.51 -17.99 15.46
N GLY A 482 6.25 -18.12 14.16
CA GLY A 482 6.48 -19.34 13.38
C GLY A 482 7.95 -19.50 12.93
N GLN A 483 8.76 -18.45 13.05
CA GLN A 483 10.15 -18.47 12.58
C GLN A 483 10.96 -19.53 13.33
N GLY A 484 11.62 -20.42 12.57
CA GLY A 484 12.48 -21.48 13.11
C GLY A 484 11.74 -22.63 13.79
N VAL A 485 10.39 -22.67 13.76
CA VAL A 485 9.65 -23.74 14.46
C VAL A 485 10.05 -25.11 13.90
N ASN A 486 10.47 -26.00 14.81
CA ASN A 486 11.00 -27.34 14.50
C ASN A 486 12.14 -27.36 13.46
N ASN A 487 12.87 -26.24 13.30
CA ASN A 487 13.90 -26.03 12.27
C ASN A 487 13.44 -26.26 10.83
N VAL A 488 12.13 -26.16 10.55
CA VAL A 488 11.57 -26.44 9.21
C VAL A 488 10.58 -25.40 8.69
N TRP A 489 10.19 -24.42 9.51
CA TRP A 489 9.30 -23.32 9.14
C TRP A 489 10.03 -22.00 9.22
N PHE A 490 9.97 -21.19 8.15
CA PHE A 490 10.74 -19.95 8.05
C PHE A 490 9.99 -18.85 7.34
N VAL A 491 10.23 -17.60 7.77
CA VAL A 491 9.84 -16.40 7.04
C VAL A 491 10.53 -16.35 5.67
N ILE A 492 9.94 -15.61 4.75
CA ILE A 492 10.44 -15.53 3.38
C ILE A 492 11.08 -14.16 3.14
N ASP A 493 12.40 -14.15 2.92
CA ASP A 493 13.10 -12.97 2.41
C ASP A 493 12.92 -12.87 0.88
N PRO A 494 12.23 -11.85 0.36
CA PRO A 494 12.06 -11.68 -1.08
C PRO A 494 13.33 -11.22 -1.80
N THR A 495 14.27 -10.59 -1.08
CA THR A 495 15.52 -10.06 -1.62
C THR A 495 16.62 -11.12 -1.73
N ALA A 496 16.50 -12.24 -1.02
CA ALA A 496 17.30 -13.42 -1.25
C ALA A 496 17.12 -13.95 -2.70
N GLY A 497 18.24 -14.01 -3.43
CA GLY A 497 18.27 -14.41 -4.82
C GLY A 497 18.21 -15.93 -4.98
N LYS A 498 17.06 -16.46 -5.43
CA LYS A 498 16.81 -17.88 -5.78
C LYS A 498 17.00 -18.95 -4.70
N GLU A 499 17.41 -18.57 -3.50
CA GLU A 499 17.61 -19.48 -2.37
C GLU A 499 16.84 -18.91 -1.15
N PRO A 500 16.31 -19.75 -0.23
CA PRO A 500 15.78 -19.26 1.04
C PRO A 500 16.84 -18.41 1.75
N ALA A 501 16.40 -17.45 2.59
CA ALA A 501 17.32 -16.67 3.43
C ALA A 501 18.36 -17.61 4.05
N PRO A 502 19.67 -17.42 3.77
CA PRO A 502 20.63 -18.50 3.90
C PRO A 502 20.65 -19.00 5.33
N GLN A 503 20.42 -20.31 5.50
CA GLN A 503 20.77 -20.99 6.73
C GLN A 503 22.22 -20.63 7.04
N GLN A 504 22.44 -19.85 8.10
CA GLN A 504 23.73 -19.81 8.75
C GLN A 504 23.95 -21.19 9.37
N THR A 505 24.48 -22.12 8.56
CA THR A 505 24.79 -23.47 8.98
C THR A 505 25.79 -23.39 10.12
N ALA A 506 25.44 -23.95 11.28
CA ALA A 506 26.35 -24.11 12.40
C ALA A 506 27.67 -24.75 11.92
N LYS A 507 28.79 -24.07 12.19
CA LYS A 507 30.14 -24.54 11.84
C LYS A 507 30.89 -24.98 13.09
N THR A 508 32.01 -25.66 12.90
CA THR A 508 32.99 -25.90 13.98
C THR A 508 34.16 -24.94 13.83
N TYR A 509 34.43 -24.18 14.89
CA TYR A 509 35.54 -23.24 15.00
C TYR A 509 36.57 -23.76 16.00
N ALA A 510 37.86 -23.61 15.69
CA ALA A 510 38.95 -23.98 16.60
C ALA A 510 39.59 -22.73 17.22
N VAL A 511 39.76 -22.74 18.54
CA VAL A 511 40.53 -21.73 19.29
C VAL A 511 41.64 -22.46 20.04
N GLU A 512 42.87 -22.31 19.57
CA GLU A 512 44.04 -22.79 20.31
C GLU A 512 44.40 -21.81 21.43
N MET A 513 44.84 -22.33 22.58
CA MET A 513 45.39 -21.56 23.70
C MET A 513 46.89 -21.82 23.76
N ALA A 514 47.69 -20.82 23.41
CA ALA A 514 49.13 -20.93 23.25
C ALA A 514 49.81 -19.61 23.61
N ASN A 515 50.99 -19.68 24.20
CA ASN A 515 51.74 -18.54 24.75
C ASN A 515 50.89 -17.69 25.72
N PHE A 516 50.05 -18.33 26.53
CA PHE A 516 49.08 -17.71 27.44
C PHE A 516 48.09 -16.74 26.77
N ALA A 517 47.75 -16.99 25.50
CA ALA A 517 46.76 -16.24 24.74
C ALA A 517 45.77 -17.17 24.01
N PHE A 518 44.56 -16.68 23.75
CA PHE A 518 43.66 -17.30 22.78
C PHE A 518 44.14 -16.94 21.37
N SER A 519 44.20 -17.91 20.47
CA SER A 519 44.63 -17.74 19.06
C SER A 519 43.80 -16.76 18.23
N GLN A 520 42.63 -16.35 18.74
CA GLN A 520 41.76 -15.34 18.15
C GLN A 520 41.28 -14.42 19.28
N GLU A 521 41.63 -13.13 19.20
CA GLU A 521 41.18 -12.10 20.15
C GLU A 521 39.70 -11.74 19.92
N ILE A 522 39.25 -11.78 18.66
CA ILE A 522 37.85 -11.67 18.26
C ILE A 522 37.54 -12.80 17.29
N LEU A 523 36.55 -13.64 17.62
CA LEU A 523 36.04 -14.73 16.81
C LEU A 523 34.57 -14.45 16.46
N THR A 524 34.23 -14.37 15.17
CA THR A 524 32.83 -14.20 14.71
C THR A 524 32.26 -15.54 14.22
N VAL A 525 31.13 -15.97 14.77
CA VAL A 525 30.49 -17.26 14.47
C VAL A 525 29.01 -17.11 14.14
N GLU A 526 28.48 -18.05 13.36
CA GLU A 526 27.04 -18.24 13.18
C GLU A 526 26.39 -18.74 14.48
N ALA A 527 25.18 -18.27 14.82
CA ALA A 527 24.37 -18.85 15.89
C ALA A 527 24.21 -20.37 15.76
N GLY A 528 24.42 -21.09 16.87
CA GLY A 528 24.42 -22.56 16.92
C GLY A 528 25.75 -23.23 16.53
N SER A 529 26.78 -22.46 16.17
CA SER A 529 28.12 -23.00 15.89
C SER A 529 28.79 -23.59 17.13
N THR A 530 29.57 -24.66 16.92
CA THR A 530 30.42 -25.27 17.94
C THR A 530 31.79 -24.60 17.96
N ILE A 531 32.26 -24.18 19.13
CA ILE A 531 33.60 -23.60 19.31
C ILE A 531 34.42 -24.56 20.18
N THR A 532 35.49 -25.10 19.63
CA THR A 532 36.40 -26.05 20.29
C THR A 532 37.67 -25.34 20.73
N PHE A 533 37.84 -25.20 22.04
CA PHE A 533 39.07 -24.70 22.67
C PHE A 533 40.07 -25.85 22.84
N THR A 534 41.35 -25.63 22.54
CA THR A 534 42.42 -26.64 22.70
C THR A 534 43.65 -26.03 23.35
N ASN A 535 44.15 -26.61 24.45
CA ASN A 535 45.36 -26.12 25.10
C ASN A 535 46.62 -26.65 24.40
N LYS A 536 47.58 -25.78 24.09
CA LYS A 536 48.90 -26.10 23.53
C LYS A 536 50.06 -25.79 24.46
N ASP A 537 49.84 -25.04 25.54
CA ASP A 537 50.90 -24.65 26.46
C ASP A 537 51.30 -25.82 27.38
N SER A 538 52.55 -26.27 27.23
CA SER A 538 53.12 -27.29 28.12
C SER A 538 53.44 -26.69 29.50
N GLY A 539 52.72 -27.13 30.53
CA GLY A 539 52.99 -26.74 31.93
C GLY A 539 52.04 -25.66 32.50
N ALA A 540 51.04 -25.22 31.74
CA ALA A 540 49.94 -24.40 32.22
C ALA A 540 48.59 -25.04 31.84
N GLU A 541 47.61 -24.97 32.74
CA GLU A 541 46.22 -25.32 32.43
C GLU A 541 45.43 -24.06 32.07
N HIS A 542 44.56 -24.16 31.07
CA HIS A 542 43.74 -23.05 30.60
C HIS A 542 42.27 -23.44 30.47
N ASN A 543 41.37 -22.46 30.53
CA ASN A 543 39.95 -22.63 30.19
C ASN A 543 39.40 -21.36 29.50
N ALA A 544 38.15 -21.44 29.04
CA ALA A 544 37.40 -20.31 28.52
C ALA A 544 36.11 -20.13 29.34
N VAL A 545 35.96 -18.99 30.00
CA VAL A 545 34.82 -18.65 30.87
C VAL A 545 34.26 -17.28 30.48
N SER A 546 32.95 -17.25 30.24
CA SER A 546 32.19 -16.03 29.91
C SER A 546 32.19 -15.03 31.07
N ASP A 547 32.44 -13.75 30.79
CA ASP A 547 32.15 -12.67 31.75
C ASP A 547 30.64 -12.39 31.87
N MET A 548 29.85 -12.71 30.83
CA MET A 548 28.39 -12.63 30.89
C MET A 548 27.83 -13.73 31.79
N LEU A 549 26.83 -13.38 32.60
CA LEU A 549 26.12 -14.29 33.49
C LEU A 549 24.70 -14.60 32.99
N ASP A 550 24.22 -15.81 33.29
CA ASP A 550 22.84 -16.24 33.09
C ASP A 550 21.90 -15.71 34.19
N ALA A 551 20.62 -16.10 34.13
CA ALA A 551 19.61 -15.67 35.09
C ALA A 551 19.84 -16.19 36.53
N ASP A 552 20.65 -17.25 36.70
CA ASP A 552 21.04 -17.82 37.99
C ASP A 552 22.38 -17.25 38.49
N GLY A 553 22.99 -16.30 37.76
CA GLY A 553 24.26 -15.66 38.12
C GLY A 553 25.50 -16.49 37.79
N LYS A 554 25.42 -17.49 36.91
CA LYS A 554 26.55 -18.31 36.46
C LYS A 554 27.06 -17.87 35.10
N PRO A 555 28.34 -18.08 34.73
CA PRO A 555 28.84 -17.80 33.38
C PRO A 555 27.98 -18.47 32.30
N VAL A 556 27.57 -17.72 31.28
CA VAL A 556 26.74 -18.23 30.16
C VAL A 556 27.40 -19.43 29.45
N PHE A 557 28.74 -19.49 29.48
CA PHE A 557 29.49 -20.72 29.25
C PHE A 557 30.76 -20.75 30.12
N ALA A 558 31.22 -21.97 30.42
CA ALA A 558 32.53 -22.23 31.00
C ALA A 558 33.03 -23.61 30.51
N THR A 559 34.29 -23.69 30.06
CA THR A 559 34.94 -24.99 29.84
C THR A 559 35.57 -25.50 31.15
N LYS A 560 35.82 -26.80 31.23
CA LYS A 560 36.77 -27.32 32.24
C LYS A 560 38.16 -26.69 32.05
N LEU A 561 39.00 -26.76 33.08
CA LEU A 561 40.45 -26.61 32.90
C LEU A 561 40.97 -27.73 31.99
N LEU A 562 41.81 -27.34 31.04
CA LEU A 562 42.36 -28.17 29.98
C LEU A 562 43.86 -28.32 30.21
N ALA A 563 44.33 -29.55 30.40
CA ALA A 563 45.76 -29.85 30.37
C ALA A 563 46.32 -29.75 28.94
N ALA A 564 47.64 -29.71 28.80
CA ALA A 564 48.31 -29.60 27.50
C ALA A 564 47.85 -30.71 26.53
N GLY A 565 47.32 -30.32 25.37
CA GLY A 565 46.75 -31.22 24.36
C GLY A 565 45.26 -31.55 24.53
N GLU A 566 44.61 -31.16 25.63
CA GLU A 566 43.17 -31.37 25.80
C GLU A 566 42.32 -30.33 25.06
N SER A 567 41.09 -30.74 24.71
CA SER A 567 40.07 -29.87 24.12
C SER A 567 38.73 -29.93 24.86
N ALA A 568 37.98 -28.83 24.83
CA ALA A 568 36.57 -28.77 25.21
C ALA A 568 35.79 -27.91 24.22
N SER A 569 34.48 -28.16 24.06
CA SER A 569 33.64 -27.42 23.12
C SER A 569 32.42 -26.79 23.79
N ILE A 570 32.00 -25.64 23.26
CA ILE A 570 30.76 -24.93 23.62
C ILE A 570 29.91 -24.70 22.36
N THR A 571 28.65 -24.34 22.55
CA THR A 571 27.74 -23.86 21.50
C THR A 571 26.99 -22.63 22.01
N LEU A 572 26.77 -21.62 21.15
CA LEU A 572 26.05 -20.39 21.48
C LEU A 572 24.94 -20.13 20.45
N ASP A 573 23.68 -20.26 20.88
CA ASP A 573 22.50 -20.19 19.99
C ASP A 573 21.88 -18.79 19.87
N LYS A 574 22.38 -17.80 20.62
CA LYS A 574 21.83 -16.45 20.67
C LYS A 574 22.81 -15.44 20.07
N PRO A 575 22.39 -14.60 19.10
CA PRO A 575 23.20 -13.48 18.63
C PRO A 575 23.58 -12.53 19.77
N GLY A 576 24.80 -12.00 19.73
CA GLY A 576 25.34 -11.15 20.78
C GLY A 576 26.87 -11.17 20.86
N GLU A 577 27.42 -10.27 21.67
CA GLU A 577 28.85 -10.17 21.96
C GLU A 577 29.14 -10.80 23.32
N TYR A 578 30.02 -11.80 23.34
CA TYR A 578 30.39 -12.61 24.49
C TYR A 578 31.88 -12.43 24.81
N THR A 579 32.21 -11.57 25.78
CA THR A 579 33.59 -11.48 26.29
C THR A 579 33.89 -12.65 27.22
N TYR A 580 35.10 -13.19 27.14
CA TYR A 580 35.51 -14.34 27.93
C TYR A 580 37.01 -14.29 28.27
N TYR A 581 37.38 -15.05 29.30
CA TYR A 581 38.73 -15.07 29.86
C TYR A 581 39.15 -16.48 30.29
N CYS A 582 40.45 -16.65 30.55
CA CYS A 582 41.00 -17.84 31.20
C CYS A 582 41.14 -17.62 32.71
N GLU A 583 40.56 -18.47 33.56
CA GLU A 583 40.48 -18.25 35.01
C GLU A 583 41.85 -18.11 35.71
N PRO A 584 42.83 -19.01 35.50
CA PRO A 584 44.19 -18.83 36.03
C PRO A 584 44.90 -17.55 35.57
N HIS A 585 44.48 -16.97 34.44
CA HIS A 585 45.18 -15.89 33.74
C HIS A 585 44.29 -14.65 33.50
N LYS A 586 43.24 -14.47 34.32
CA LYS A 586 42.16 -13.47 34.14
C LYS A 586 42.64 -12.01 33.98
N GLY A 587 43.84 -11.70 34.47
CA GLY A 587 44.44 -10.37 34.34
C GLY A 587 44.79 -9.95 32.90
N PHE A 588 45.04 -10.91 31.99
CA PHE A 588 45.57 -10.61 30.65
C PHE A 588 45.08 -11.55 29.54
N MET A 589 44.70 -12.79 29.83
CA MET A 589 44.23 -13.75 28.82
C MET A 589 42.71 -13.61 28.62
N LYS A 590 42.31 -12.79 27.64
CA LYS A 590 40.92 -12.45 27.30
C LYS A 590 40.69 -12.44 25.79
N ALA A 591 39.44 -12.64 25.38
CA ALA A 591 39.00 -12.55 23.99
C ALA A 591 37.46 -12.36 23.91
N THR A 592 36.92 -12.20 22.70
CA THR A 592 35.51 -11.95 22.43
C THR A 592 34.98 -12.91 21.36
N ILE A 593 33.79 -13.47 21.57
CA ILE A 593 33.01 -14.16 20.53
C ILE A 593 31.84 -13.26 20.11
N ILE A 594 31.70 -13.03 18.82
CA ILE A 594 30.54 -12.33 18.23
C ILE A 594 29.67 -13.39 17.55
N VAL A 595 28.47 -13.61 18.07
CA VAL A 595 27.45 -14.47 17.45
C VAL A 595 26.55 -13.58 16.58
N LYS A 596 26.45 -13.92 15.30
CA LYS A 596 25.68 -13.22 14.25
C LYS A 596 24.51 -14.07 13.72
#